data_AF-A0A7H1BKU7-F1
#
_entry.id   AF-A0A7H1BKU7-F1
#
_cell.length_a   1.000
_cell.length_b   1.000
_cell.length_c   1.000
_cell.angle_alpha   90.00
_cell.angle_beta   90.00
_cell.angle_gamma   90.00
#
_symmetry.space_group_name_H-M   'P 1'
#
loop_
_entity.id
_entity.type
_entity.pdbx_description
1 polymer ?
#
loop_
_entity_poly.entity_id
_entity_poly.type
_entity_poly.pdbx_seq_one_letter_code
_entity_poly.pdbx_strand_id
1 'polypeptide(L)'
;MGVSFEARQFHGLGGAQDQEELYELAARMQVLRPDRAAARLGWSIERTDQAVRLLAEAKLLQPLPGDECAFRPVPPRAAAYRRLAPLQEQIQRMERRSREIQAELVGFHRAREEALGVACDTDTDTDADSAATGESGEGFGWAAGRETLRMLIGEEALQEEITAALSSCARDVLLARPGTGWWATTMQHCAEASIGSLQRRDVDVRVIQHHAARFDPATRKFAAALSDGGGAVRTLAGPFEGVILIDRQVAIVPLEEAHLAVVVHQPGLVRFMVEVFERTWRVAKDFAGQCRTTEVSKLVSDVQGAIIQLLAEGKTDEVIARRIGVSVRTCRHHIAKIYDELGARSRFQLGVMIARSGLLEQVQNGPHGCEAGAVRSLTAT
;
A
#
# COMPACT_ATOMS: atom_id res chain seq x y z
N MET A 1 -10.68 -23.41 -37.09
CA MET A 1 -9.72 -23.33 -35.97
C MET A 1 -10.43 -22.55 -34.88
N GLY A 2 -11.19 -23.16 -33.98
CA GLY A 2 -10.67 -24.05 -32.94
C GLY A 2 -10.28 -23.21 -31.72
N VAL A 3 -11.19 -22.38 -31.21
CA VAL A 3 -10.97 -21.63 -29.97
C VAL A 3 -11.40 -22.54 -28.83
N SER A 4 -10.45 -23.27 -28.24
CA SER A 4 -10.67 -23.98 -26.98
C SER A 4 -11.06 -22.97 -25.92
N PHE A 5 -12.29 -23.10 -25.44
CA PHE A 5 -12.85 -22.34 -24.34
C PHE A 5 -12.19 -22.85 -23.04
N GLU A 6 -11.55 -21.97 -22.26
CA GLU A 6 -11.02 -22.33 -20.94
C GLU A 6 -12.18 -22.54 -19.95
N ALA A 7 -12.75 -23.74 -19.98
CA ALA A 7 -13.81 -24.23 -19.11
C ALA A 7 -13.29 -24.61 -17.70
N ARG A 8 -12.77 -23.64 -16.94
CA ARG A 8 -12.24 -23.90 -15.57
C ARG A 8 -12.79 -23.04 -14.45
N GLN A 9 -13.94 -22.37 -14.63
CA GLN A 9 -14.53 -21.53 -13.56
C GLN A 9 -15.85 -22.02 -12.95
N PHE A 10 -16.32 -23.23 -13.28
CA PHE A 10 -17.53 -23.81 -12.66
C PHE A 10 -17.18 -25.09 -11.91
N HIS A 11 -16.89 -25.00 -10.60
CA HIS A 11 -16.80 -26.17 -9.72
C HIS A 11 -17.58 -25.94 -8.42
N GLY A 12 -18.61 -26.75 -8.22
CA GLY A 12 -19.38 -26.87 -6.99
C GLY A 12 -20.89 -26.88 -7.25
N LEU A 13 -21.54 -28.02 -6.98
CA LEU A 13 -22.96 -28.38 -7.20
C LEU A 13 -23.21 -29.04 -8.58
N GLY A 14 -23.73 -30.28 -8.57
CA GLY A 14 -23.94 -31.16 -9.73
C GLY A 14 -25.00 -30.72 -10.74
N GLY A 15 -24.90 -29.48 -11.25
CA GLY A 15 -25.73 -28.92 -12.31
C GLY A 15 -24.95 -28.10 -13.35
N ALA A 16 -23.64 -27.89 -13.15
CA ALA A 16 -22.76 -27.10 -14.03
C ALA A 16 -22.74 -27.60 -15.49
N GLN A 17 -22.73 -28.91 -15.67
CA GLN A 17 -22.59 -29.53 -16.99
C GLN A 17 -23.82 -29.29 -17.89
N ASP A 18 -25.03 -29.35 -17.32
CA ASP A 18 -26.27 -29.08 -18.05
C ASP A 18 -26.38 -27.59 -18.46
N GLN A 19 -25.93 -26.69 -17.59
CA GLN A 19 -25.93 -25.25 -17.89
C GLN A 19 -24.93 -24.92 -18.99
N GLU A 20 -23.76 -25.57 -18.96
CA GLU A 20 -22.71 -25.42 -19.96
C GLU A 20 -23.14 -25.95 -21.33
N GLU A 21 -23.64 -27.20 -21.40
CA GLU A 21 -24.10 -27.81 -22.65
C GLU A 21 -25.26 -27.01 -23.29
N LEU A 22 -26.22 -26.54 -22.48
CA LEU A 22 -27.33 -25.73 -22.98
C LEU A 22 -26.87 -24.33 -23.42
N TYR A 23 -25.94 -23.70 -22.69
CA TYR A 23 -25.41 -22.39 -23.03
C TYR A 23 -24.54 -22.44 -24.31
N GLU A 24 -23.74 -23.48 -24.51
CA GLU A 24 -23.00 -23.70 -25.75
C GLU A 24 -23.94 -23.85 -26.96
N LEU A 25 -25.04 -24.60 -26.79
CA LEU A 25 -26.06 -24.73 -27.82
C LEU A 25 -26.72 -23.38 -28.12
N ALA A 26 -27.05 -22.60 -27.09
CA ALA A 26 -27.61 -21.26 -27.24
C ALA A 26 -26.66 -20.32 -27.97
N ALA A 27 -25.37 -20.32 -27.61
CA ALA A 27 -24.32 -19.52 -28.25
C ALA A 27 -24.16 -19.87 -29.74
N ARG A 28 -24.32 -21.15 -30.11
CA ARG A 28 -24.25 -21.59 -31.50
C ARG A 28 -25.48 -21.19 -32.31
N MET A 29 -26.67 -21.30 -31.74
CA MET A 29 -27.93 -21.02 -32.44
C MET A 29 -28.32 -19.53 -32.42
N GLN A 30 -27.71 -18.71 -31.56
CA GLN A 30 -27.99 -17.28 -31.32
C GLN A 30 -29.41 -16.99 -30.77
N VAL A 31 -30.37 -17.87 -31.02
CA VAL A 31 -31.70 -17.87 -30.43
C VAL A 31 -32.00 -19.30 -29.96
N LEU A 32 -32.32 -19.43 -28.68
CA LEU A 32 -32.67 -20.68 -28.02
C LEU A 32 -34.18 -20.72 -27.77
N ARG A 33 -34.84 -21.79 -28.19
CA ARG A 33 -36.19 -22.12 -27.74
C ARG A 33 -36.16 -23.42 -26.92
N PRO A 34 -36.73 -23.47 -25.69
CA PRO A 34 -36.60 -24.61 -24.79
C PRO A 34 -37.12 -25.93 -25.38
N ASP A 35 -38.24 -25.91 -26.09
CA ASP A 35 -38.84 -27.06 -26.78
C ASP A 35 -37.91 -27.68 -27.82
N ARG A 36 -37.27 -26.83 -28.63
CA ARG A 36 -36.31 -27.25 -29.66
C ARG A 36 -34.97 -27.68 -29.06
N ALA A 37 -34.56 -27.05 -27.96
CA ALA A 37 -33.35 -27.40 -27.25
C ALA A 37 -33.47 -28.79 -26.59
N ALA A 38 -34.60 -29.06 -25.92
CA ALA A 38 -34.90 -30.34 -25.30
C ALA A 38 -34.86 -31.49 -26.33
N ALA A 39 -35.52 -31.31 -27.48
CA ALA A 39 -35.53 -32.29 -28.56
C ALA A 39 -34.13 -32.56 -29.15
N ARG A 40 -33.26 -31.54 -29.19
CA ARG A 40 -31.93 -31.63 -29.80
C ARG A 40 -30.86 -32.18 -28.86
N LEU A 41 -31.01 -31.95 -27.56
CA LEU A 41 -30.13 -32.49 -26.52
C LEU A 41 -30.61 -33.86 -26.00
N GLY A 42 -31.82 -34.29 -26.39
CA GLY A 42 -32.45 -35.52 -25.88
C GLY A 42 -32.82 -35.40 -24.39
N TRP A 43 -33.09 -34.19 -23.92
CA TRP A 43 -33.42 -33.91 -22.52
C TRP A 43 -34.93 -33.91 -22.30
N SER A 44 -35.35 -34.16 -21.05
CA SER A 44 -36.73 -33.90 -20.65
C SER A 44 -37.01 -32.40 -20.65
N ILE A 45 -38.30 -32.05 -20.79
CA ILE A 45 -38.76 -30.67 -20.73
C ILE A 45 -38.40 -30.06 -19.36
N GLU A 46 -38.63 -30.80 -18.27
CA GLU A 46 -38.34 -30.38 -16.90
C GLU A 46 -36.85 -30.06 -16.68
N ARG A 47 -35.95 -30.91 -17.20
CA ARG A 47 -34.50 -30.71 -17.12
C ARG A 47 -34.07 -29.47 -17.90
N THR A 48 -34.62 -29.30 -19.10
CA THR A 48 -34.33 -28.15 -19.96
C THR A 48 -34.81 -26.85 -19.32
N ASP A 49 -36.02 -26.83 -18.77
CA ASP A 49 -36.57 -25.66 -18.09
C ASP A 49 -35.77 -25.29 -16.84
N GLN A 50 -35.27 -26.29 -16.10
CA GLN A 50 -34.40 -26.04 -14.95
C GLN A 50 -33.07 -25.37 -15.37
N ALA A 51 -32.43 -25.87 -16.44
CA ALA A 51 -31.20 -25.28 -16.96
C ALA A 51 -31.43 -23.87 -17.53
N VAL A 52 -32.55 -23.63 -18.24
CA VAL A 52 -32.94 -22.29 -18.72
C VAL A 52 -33.12 -21.32 -17.56
N ARG A 53 -33.83 -21.72 -16.50
CA ARG A 53 -34.03 -20.89 -15.30
C ARG A 53 -32.71 -20.47 -14.66
N LEU A 54 -31.80 -21.42 -14.44
CA LEU A 54 -30.51 -21.16 -13.80
C LEU A 54 -29.62 -20.23 -14.66
N LEU A 55 -29.61 -20.41 -15.98
CA LEU A 55 -28.89 -19.51 -16.89
C LEU A 55 -29.54 -18.12 -16.98
N ALA A 56 -30.87 -18.03 -16.91
CA ALA A 56 -31.59 -16.75 -16.90
C ALA A 56 -31.36 -15.98 -15.58
N GLU A 57 -31.33 -16.67 -14.44
CA GLU A 57 -30.97 -16.10 -13.14
C GLU A 57 -29.52 -15.59 -13.13
N ALA A 58 -28.60 -16.36 -13.72
CA ALA A 58 -27.21 -15.96 -13.92
C ALA A 58 -27.02 -14.83 -14.96
N LYS A 59 -28.10 -14.38 -15.62
CA LYS A 59 -28.11 -13.37 -16.70
C LYS A 59 -27.35 -13.79 -17.96
N LEU A 60 -27.12 -15.09 -18.14
CA LEU A 60 -26.50 -15.70 -19.31
C LEU A 60 -27.50 -15.99 -20.43
N LEU A 61 -28.80 -16.09 -20.11
CA LEU A 61 -29.88 -16.07 -21.09
C LEU A 61 -30.79 -14.88 -20.84
N GLN A 62 -31.27 -14.26 -21.93
CA GLN A 62 -32.27 -13.18 -21.86
C GLN A 62 -33.45 -13.48 -22.77
N PRO A 63 -34.69 -13.27 -22.29
CA PRO A 63 -35.85 -13.41 -23.16
C PRO A 63 -35.77 -12.41 -24.31
N LEU A 64 -36.24 -12.82 -25.48
CA LEU A 64 -36.29 -11.98 -26.65
C LEU A 64 -37.46 -10.99 -26.52
N PRO A 65 -37.29 -9.69 -26.86
CA PRO A 65 -38.39 -8.74 -26.81
C PRO A 65 -39.55 -9.20 -27.70
N GLY A 66 -40.73 -9.43 -27.12
CA GLY A 66 -41.92 -9.87 -27.84
C GLY A 66 -42.09 -11.40 -28.00
N ASP A 67 -41.13 -12.21 -27.53
CA ASP A 67 -41.26 -13.67 -27.48
C ASP A 67 -40.58 -14.21 -26.21
N GLU A 68 -41.36 -14.33 -25.13
CA GLU A 68 -40.89 -14.80 -23.82
C GLU A 68 -40.44 -16.27 -23.85
N CYS A 69 -40.81 -17.03 -24.88
CA CYS A 69 -40.43 -18.42 -25.08
C CYS A 69 -39.11 -18.57 -25.87
N ALA A 70 -38.49 -17.47 -26.29
CA ALA A 70 -37.21 -17.45 -26.98
C ALA A 70 -36.17 -16.68 -26.17
N PHE A 71 -34.96 -17.23 -26.09
CA PHE A 71 -33.86 -16.64 -25.32
C PHE A 71 -32.66 -16.36 -26.22
N ARG A 72 -32.00 -15.23 -25.99
CA ARG A 72 -30.68 -14.94 -26.55
C ARG A 72 -29.57 -15.24 -25.54
N PRO A 73 -28.44 -15.82 -25.97
CA PRO A 73 -27.27 -15.97 -25.12
C PRO A 73 -26.61 -14.62 -24.87
N VAL A 74 -26.16 -14.41 -23.64
CA VAL A 74 -25.41 -13.23 -23.20
C VAL A 74 -24.03 -13.69 -22.76
N PRO A 75 -22.94 -13.16 -23.36
CA PRO A 75 -21.57 -13.53 -23.00
C PRO A 75 -21.32 -13.43 -21.48
N PRO A 76 -20.56 -14.36 -20.86
CA PRO A 76 -20.39 -14.40 -19.41
C PRO A 76 -19.87 -13.11 -18.81
N ARG A 77 -18.92 -12.45 -19.50
CA ARG A 77 -18.41 -11.14 -19.08
C ARG A 77 -19.51 -10.06 -19.07
N ALA A 78 -20.41 -10.05 -20.06
CA ALA A 78 -21.52 -9.11 -20.11
C ALA A 78 -22.61 -9.45 -19.08
N ALA A 79 -22.84 -10.73 -18.79
CA ALA A 79 -23.74 -11.18 -17.72
C ALA A 79 -23.22 -10.74 -16.34
N ALA A 80 -21.91 -10.86 -16.08
CA ALA A 80 -21.27 -10.39 -14.85
C ALA A 80 -21.49 -8.89 -14.62
N TYR A 81 -21.24 -8.04 -15.63
CA TYR A 81 -21.48 -6.59 -15.51
C TYR A 81 -22.96 -6.27 -15.23
N ARG A 82 -23.90 -6.98 -15.85
CA ARG A 82 -25.34 -6.77 -15.61
C ARG A 82 -25.78 -7.20 -14.21
N ARG A 83 -25.12 -8.19 -13.60
CA ARG A 83 -25.38 -8.58 -12.20
C ARG A 83 -24.77 -7.59 -11.20
N LEU A 84 -23.66 -6.96 -11.57
CA LEU A 84 -23.00 -5.96 -10.74
C LEU A 84 -23.67 -4.59 -10.81
N ALA A 85 -24.30 -4.24 -11.94
CA ALA A 85 -24.90 -2.92 -12.15
C ALA A 85 -25.86 -2.48 -11.02
N PRO A 86 -26.80 -3.31 -10.51
CA PRO A 86 -27.67 -2.89 -9.40
C PRO A 86 -26.92 -2.60 -8.11
N LEU A 87 -25.83 -3.34 -7.82
CA LEU A 87 -24.98 -3.12 -6.65
C LEU A 87 -24.15 -1.84 -6.82
N GLN A 88 -23.64 -1.57 -8.02
CA GLN A 88 -22.92 -0.34 -8.34
C GLN A 88 -23.84 0.89 -8.20
N GLU A 89 -25.08 0.80 -8.67
CA GLU A 89 -26.08 1.85 -8.49
C GLU A 89 -26.46 2.06 -7.02
N GLN A 90 -26.45 0.99 -6.21
CA GLN A 90 -26.71 1.08 -4.78
C GLN A 90 -25.55 1.79 -4.05
N ILE A 91 -24.31 1.47 -4.38
CA ILE A 91 -23.11 2.15 -3.85
C ILE A 91 -23.19 3.65 -4.17
N GLN A 92 -23.45 3.98 -5.44
CA GLN A 92 -23.58 5.38 -5.88
C GLN A 92 -24.73 6.12 -5.18
N ARG A 93 -25.85 5.44 -4.94
CA ARG A 93 -26.98 6.01 -4.15
C ARG A 93 -26.58 6.28 -2.71
N MET A 94 -25.88 5.35 -2.05
CA MET A 94 -25.42 5.53 -0.67
C MET A 94 -24.41 6.67 -0.54
N GLU A 95 -23.48 6.79 -1.49
CA GLU A 95 -22.50 7.89 -1.54
C GLU A 95 -23.15 9.25 -1.75
N ARG A 96 -24.18 9.33 -2.61
CA ARG A 96 -24.94 10.58 -2.81
C ARG A 96 -25.67 10.99 -1.54
N ARG A 97 -26.34 10.05 -0.87
CA ARG A 97 -27.02 10.30 0.40
C ARG A 97 -26.05 10.75 1.50
N SER A 98 -24.87 10.16 1.56
CA SER A 98 -23.82 10.58 2.50
C SER A 98 -23.40 12.04 2.27
N ARG A 99 -23.21 12.43 1.00
CA ARG A 99 -22.87 13.82 0.63
C ARG A 99 -24.00 14.80 0.95
N GLU A 100 -25.25 14.41 0.72
CA GLU A 100 -26.42 15.22 1.09
C GLU A 100 -26.47 15.47 2.60
N ILE A 101 -26.32 14.42 3.42
CA ILE A 101 -26.27 14.54 4.89
C ILE A 101 -25.11 15.45 5.33
N GLN A 102 -23.93 15.29 4.73
CA GLN A 102 -22.78 16.17 5.02
C GLN A 102 -23.08 17.63 4.68
N ALA A 103 -23.71 17.90 3.54
CA ALA A 103 -24.08 19.25 3.13
C ALA A 103 -25.15 19.87 4.04
N GLU A 104 -26.15 19.09 4.48
CA GLU A 104 -27.16 19.52 5.46
C GLU A 104 -26.53 19.88 6.80
N LEU A 105 -25.59 19.06 7.29
CA LEU A 105 -24.85 19.32 8.52
C LEU A 105 -23.98 20.58 8.42
N VAL A 106 -23.30 20.80 7.30
CA VAL A 106 -22.54 22.05 7.06
C VAL A 106 -23.47 23.26 7.05
N GLY A 107 -24.64 23.14 6.42
CA GLY A 107 -25.68 24.18 6.45
C GLY A 107 -26.17 24.47 7.87
N PHE A 108 -26.40 23.43 8.67
CA PHE A 108 -26.79 23.55 10.07
C PHE A 108 -25.70 24.20 10.93
N HIS A 109 -24.43 23.83 10.72
CA HIS A 109 -23.29 24.46 11.41
C HIS A 109 -23.17 25.95 11.09
N ARG A 110 -23.32 26.34 9.81
CA ARG A 110 -23.30 27.75 9.38
C ARG A 110 -24.45 28.54 9.99
N ALA A 111 -25.68 28.01 9.93
CA ALA A 111 -26.85 28.66 10.53
C ALA A 111 -26.70 28.82 12.06
N ARG A 112 -26.03 27.87 12.71
CA ARG A 112 -25.71 27.94 14.14
C ARG A 112 -24.63 28.97 14.46
N GLU A 113 -23.60 29.11 13.62
CA GLU A 113 -22.55 30.13 13.76
C GLU A 113 -23.09 31.55 13.55
N GLU A 114 -23.97 31.75 12.56
CA GLU A 114 -24.67 33.02 12.33
C GLU A 114 -25.60 33.38 13.51
N ALA A 115 -26.24 32.39 14.13
CA ALA A 115 -27.06 32.57 15.33
C ALA A 115 -26.24 32.80 16.62
N LEU A 116 -24.97 32.41 16.66
CA LEU A 116 -24.07 32.51 17.83
C LEU A 116 -23.15 33.75 17.80
N GLY A 117 -23.39 34.71 16.90
CA GLY A 117 -22.52 35.86 16.63
C GLY A 117 -21.73 36.40 17.83
N VAL A 118 -20.42 36.17 17.82
CA VAL A 118 -19.44 36.88 18.66
C VAL A 118 -18.23 37.25 17.80
N ALA A 119 -18.02 38.57 17.72
CA ALA A 119 -16.91 39.23 17.08
C ALA A 119 -15.56 38.79 17.67
N CYS A 120 -14.55 38.60 16.83
CA CYS A 120 -13.16 38.72 17.28
C CYS A 120 -12.72 40.16 17.00
N ASP A 121 -12.65 40.96 18.06
CA ASP A 121 -11.77 42.11 18.12
C ASP A 121 -10.33 41.59 18.22
N THR A 122 -9.48 42.04 17.32
CA THR A 122 -8.03 41.99 17.48
C THR A 122 -7.59 43.32 18.07
N ASP A 123 -6.88 43.33 19.21
CA ASP A 123 -5.83 44.32 19.48
C ASP A 123 -4.86 43.90 20.61
N THR A 124 -3.59 44.08 20.26
CA THR A 124 -2.31 44.29 20.95
C THR A 124 -2.10 44.21 22.48
N ASP A 125 -0.97 43.56 22.79
CA ASP A 125 0.15 43.97 23.67
C ASP A 125 0.11 43.82 25.21
N THR A 126 1.30 43.39 25.68
CA THR A 126 2.03 43.74 26.93
C THR A 126 1.97 42.77 28.12
N ASP A 127 3.17 42.27 28.44
CA ASP A 127 3.78 41.90 29.74
C ASP A 127 2.90 41.51 30.94
N ALA A 128 3.22 40.38 31.59
CA ALA A 128 3.77 40.34 32.94
C ALA A 128 3.78 38.93 33.55
N ASP A 129 4.82 38.67 34.32
CA ASP A 129 4.95 37.70 35.41
C ASP A 129 3.65 37.44 36.20
N SER A 130 3.38 36.18 36.52
CA SER A 130 3.25 35.72 37.91
C SER A 130 2.80 34.26 37.99
N ALA A 131 3.41 33.56 38.94
CA ALA A 131 2.99 32.26 39.42
C ALA A 131 1.65 32.35 40.17
N ALA A 132 0.73 31.42 39.92
CA ALA A 132 -0.18 30.92 40.93
C ALA A 132 -0.81 29.59 40.50
N THR A 133 -0.49 28.56 41.28
CA THR A 133 -1.28 27.37 41.56
C THR A 133 -2.78 27.66 41.67
N GLY A 134 -3.60 26.84 41.01
CA GLY A 134 -5.05 26.85 41.12
C GLY A 134 -5.65 25.63 40.44
N GLU A 135 -5.65 24.50 41.14
CA GLU A 135 -6.54 23.37 40.82
C GLU A 135 -7.97 23.79 41.15
N SER A 136 -8.84 23.88 40.15
CA SER A 136 -10.26 23.55 40.29
C SER A 136 -10.88 23.47 38.90
N GLY A 137 -11.48 22.31 38.63
CA GLY A 137 -11.83 21.88 37.29
C GLY A 137 -12.80 22.78 36.55
N GLU A 138 -12.50 22.97 35.28
CA GLU A 138 -13.46 23.32 34.25
C GLU A 138 -13.36 22.27 33.16
N GLY A 139 -14.52 21.79 32.73
CA GLY A 139 -14.68 20.65 31.84
C GLY A 139 -13.80 20.77 30.61
N PHE A 140 -13.16 19.65 30.25
CA PHE A 140 -12.54 19.40 28.96
C PHE A 140 -13.56 19.69 27.85
N GLY A 141 -13.62 20.95 27.42
CA GLY A 141 -14.28 21.37 26.20
C GLY A 141 -13.49 20.76 25.05
N TRP A 142 -14.00 19.68 24.48
CA TRP A 142 -13.53 19.21 23.17
C TRP A 142 -13.74 20.37 22.20
N ALA A 143 -12.66 21.09 21.87
CA ALA A 143 -12.67 22.05 20.79
C ALA A 143 -13.26 21.34 19.57
N ALA A 144 -14.33 21.92 19.02
CA ALA A 144 -15.09 21.40 17.89
C ALA A 144 -14.13 20.85 16.82
N GLY A 145 -14.24 19.54 16.58
CA GLY A 145 -13.23 18.77 15.87
C GLY A 145 -13.06 19.23 14.44
N ARG A 146 -11.88 19.82 14.13
CA ARG A 146 -11.33 19.70 12.78
C ARG A 146 -11.24 18.21 12.47
N GLU A 147 -11.66 17.79 11.29
CA GLU A 147 -11.46 16.42 10.83
C GLU A 147 -9.95 16.18 10.78
N THR A 148 -9.45 15.50 11.80
CA THR A 148 -8.01 15.42 12.07
C THR A 148 -7.37 14.16 11.51
N LEU A 149 -8.23 13.26 11.02
CA LEU A 149 -7.89 12.05 10.29
C LEU A 149 -8.86 11.98 9.11
N ARG A 150 -8.32 11.93 7.89
CA ARG A 150 -9.11 11.76 6.66
C ARG A 150 -8.55 10.59 5.87
N MET A 151 -9.42 9.67 5.47
CA MET A 151 -9.04 8.55 4.60
C MET A 151 -9.05 8.98 3.13
N LEU A 152 -7.99 8.65 2.42
CA LEU A 152 -7.88 8.79 0.96
C LEU A 152 -8.03 7.41 0.33
N ILE A 153 -8.85 7.36 -0.73
CA ILE A 153 -9.15 6.14 -1.46
C ILE A 153 -8.81 6.39 -2.93
N GLY A 154 -7.95 5.55 -3.48
CA GLY A 154 -7.54 5.61 -4.88
C GLY A 154 -6.25 6.40 -5.09
N GLU A 155 -5.56 6.05 -6.17
CA GLU A 155 -4.26 6.65 -6.53
C GLU A 155 -4.39 8.13 -6.92
N GLU A 156 -5.45 8.49 -7.62
CA GLU A 156 -5.71 9.87 -8.07
C GLU A 156 -5.91 10.82 -6.89
N ALA A 157 -6.80 10.48 -5.96
CA ALA A 157 -7.05 11.28 -4.75
C ALA A 157 -5.78 11.43 -3.89
N LEU A 158 -4.95 10.38 -3.82
CA LEU A 158 -3.67 10.46 -3.12
C LEU A 158 -2.69 11.39 -3.84
N GLN A 159 -2.54 11.26 -5.16
CA GLN A 159 -1.63 12.07 -5.93
C GLN A 159 -2.03 13.55 -5.88
N GLU A 160 -3.32 13.86 -5.96
CA GLU A 160 -3.86 15.21 -5.79
C GLU A 160 -3.52 15.77 -4.40
N GLU A 161 -3.77 14.99 -3.35
CA GLU A 161 -3.49 15.42 -1.98
C GLU A 161 -1.99 15.68 -1.75
N ILE A 162 -1.13 14.74 -2.16
CA ILE A 162 0.33 14.89 -2.02
C ILE A 162 0.79 16.13 -2.79
N THR A 163 0.31 16.31 -4.02
CA THR A 163 0.69 17.45 -4.86
C THR A 163 0.24 18.77 -4.24
N ALA A 164 -1.00 18.84 -3.75
CA ALA A 164 -1.54 20.03 -3.08
C ALA A 164 -0.75 20.36 -1.81
N ALA A 165 -0.45 19.35 -0.98
CA ALA A 165 0.28 19.55 0.26
C ALA A 165 1.75 19.96 0.02
N LEU A 166 2.44 19.35 -0.95
CA LEU A 166 3.80 19.76 -1.34
C LEU A 166 3.82 21.16 -1.97
N SER A 167 2.79 21.52 -2.74
CA SER A 167 2.69 22.84 -3.37
C SER A 167 2.49 23.97 -2.35
N SER A 168 1.87 23.70 -1.19
CA SER A 168 1.64 24.69 -0.13
C SER A 168 2.69 24.67 0.99
N CYS A 169 3.60 23.69 0.99
CA CYS A 169 4.67 23.56 1.98
C CYS A 169 5.57 24.80 2.08
N ALA A 170 5.88 25.21 3.31
CA ALA A 170 6.64 26.43 3.60
C ALA A 170 7.96 26.20 4.38
N ARG A 171 8.13 25.07 5.07
CA ARG A 171 9.23 24.85 6.01
C ARG A 171 10.03 23.59 5.70
N ASP A 172 9.41 22.42 5.86
CA ASP A 172 10.11 21.14 5.73
C ASP A 172 9.23 20.02 5.17
N VAL A 173 9.87 19.11 4.46
CA VAL A 173 9.28 17.85 3.99
C VAL A 173 10.16 16.69 4.42
N LEU A 174 9.61 15.81 5.25
CA LEU A 174 10.27 14.59 5.69
C LEU A 174 9.59 13.38 5.06
N LEU A 175 10.37 12.53 4.40
CA LEU A 175 9.84 11.46 3.56
C LEU A 175 10.50 10.12 3.93
N ALA A 176 9.72 9.15 4.40
CA ALA A 176 10.19 7.79 4.60
C ALA A 176 9.60 6.88 3.53
N ARG A 177 10.47 6.24 2.73
CA ARG A 177 10.10 5.38 1.60
C ARG A 177 10.58 3.94 1.77
N PRO A 178 9.69 3.00 2.13
CA PRO A 178 9.99 1.58 2.04
C PRO A 178 10.23 1.19 0.58
N GLY A 179 11.09 0.19 0.34
CA GLY A 179 11.74 0.00 -0.95
C GLY A 179 10.85 -0.43 -2.12
N THR A 180 9.64 -0.96 -1.89
CA THR A 180 8.77 -1.46 -2.96
C THR A 180 7.29 -1.26 -2.65
N GLY A 181 6.47 -1.13 -3.70
CA GLY A 181 5.01 -1.08 -3.60
C GLY A 181 4.43 0.14 -4.33
N TRP A 182 3.11 0.17 -4.45
CA TRP A 182 2.36 1.26 -5.09
C TRP A 182 2.73 2.62 -4.49
N TRP A 183 2.80 2.69 -3.15
CA TRP A 183 3.23 3.87 -2.39
C TRP A 183 4.60 4.38 -2.83
N ALA A 184 5.60 3.49 -2.97
CA ALA A 184 6.94 3.88 -3.37
C ALA A 184 6.98 4.45 -4.80
N THR A 185 6.13 3.97 -5.70
CA THR A 185 6.01 4.45 -7.09
C THR A 185 5.28 5.78 -7.19
N THR A 186 4.09 5.90 -6.59
CA THR A 186 3.31 7.15 -6.58
C THR A 186 4.12 8.28 -5.94
N MET A 187 4.84 7.97 -4.86
CA MET A 187 5.75 8.93 -4.21
C MET A 187 6.93 9.36 -5.07
N GLN A 188 7.54 8.44 -5.83
CA GLN A 188 8.65 8.79 -6.72
C GLN A 188 8.19 9.89 -7.68
N HIS A 189 7.05 9.69 -8.34
CA HIS A 189 6.51 10.64 -9.30
C HIS A 189 6.17 11.99 -8.65
N CYS A 190 5.46 12.00 -7.52
CA CYS A 190 5.06 13.25 -6.85
C CYS A 190 6.26 14.05 -6.33
N ALA A 191 7.24 13.35 -5.75
CA ALA A 191 8.44 13.96 -5.22
C ALA A 191 9.32 14.51 -6.35
N GLU A 192 9.57 13.71 -7.40
CA GLU A 192 10.32 14.15 -8.59
C GLU A 192 9.71 15.39 -9.24
N ALA A 193 8.38 15.43 -9.39
CA ALA A 193 7.67 16.57 -9.95
C ALA A 193 7.77 17.84 -9.06
N SER A 194 7.91 17.68 -7.75
CA SER A 194 7.86 18.77 -6.78
C SER A 194 9.22 19.30 -6.33
N ILE A 195 10.31 18.52 -6.48
CA ILE A 195 11.67 18.89 -5.99
C ILE A 195 12.06 20.30 -6.42
N GLY A 196 11.97 20.60 -7.72
CA GLY A 196 12.42 21.91 -8.23
C GLY A 196 11.62 23.09 -7.67
N SER A 197 10.36 22.87 -7.28
CA SER A 197 9.53 23.90 -6.62
C SER A 197 9.86 24.05 -5.14
N LEU A 198 10.15 22.94 -4.46
CA LEU A 198 10.56 22.93 -3.05
C LEU A 198 11.93 23.61 -2.88
N GLN A 199 12.90 23.27 -3.72
CA GLN A 199 14.25 23.87 -3.70
C GLN A 199 14.22 25.37 -4.00
N ARG A 200 13.42 25.83 -4.96
CA ARG A 200 13.27 27.28 -5.25
C ARG A 200 12.68 28.07 -4.09
N ARG A 201 11.96 27.42 -3.18
CA ARG A 201 11.35 28.02 -1.98
C ARG A 201 12.19 27.78 -0.72
N ASP A 202 13.39 27.21 -0.86
CA ASP A 202 14.30 26.93 0.26
C ASP A 202 13.66 26.04 1.36
N VAL A 203 12.83 25.08 0.95
CA VAL A 203 12.21 24.11 1.86
C VAL A 203 13.24 23.02 2.24
N ASP A 204 13.38 22.71 3.53
CA ASP A 204 14.24 21.60 3.99
C ASP A 204 13.61 20.25 3.62
N VAL A 205 14.23 19.52 2.70
CA VAL A 205 13.72 18.23 2.24
C VAL A 205 14.66 17.12 2.66
N ARG A 206 14.16 16.20 3.49
CA ARG A 206 14.90 15.04 4.01
C ARG A 206 14.21 13.73 3.65
N VAL A 207 14.92 12.83 2.99
CA VAL A 207 14.37 11.57 2.48
C VAL A 207 15.13 10.36 3.02
N ILE A 208 14.43 9.45 3.69
CA ILE A 208 14.92 8.12 4.05
C ILE A 208 14.41 7.13 3.01
N GLN A 209 15.32 6.41 2.39
CA GLN A 209 15.00 5.33 1.47
C GLN A 209 15.47 3.97 1.99
N HIS A 210 14.83 2.91 1.54
CA HIS A 210 15.39 1.58 1.75
C HIS A 210 16.73 1.44 1.02
N HIS A 211 17.71 0.78 1.65
CA HIS A 211 19.07 0.67 1.12
C HIS A 211 19.16 0.04 -0.29
N ALA A 212 18.24 -0.86 -0.65
CA ALA A 212 18.19 -1.46 -1.98
C ALA A 212 17.96 -0.42 -3.10
N ALA A 213 17.36 0.74 -2.78
CA ALA A 213 17.08 1.79 -3.74
C ALA A 213 18.36 2.45 -4.31
N ARG A 214 19.53 2.27 -3.67
CA ARG A 214 20.83 2.71 -4.22
C ARG A 214 21.12 2.14 -5.62
N PHE A 215 20.52 0.99 -5.95
CA PHE A 215 20.72 0.33 -7.24
C PHE A 215 19.74 0.79 -8.33
N ASP A 216 18.65 1.46 -7.97
CA ASP A 216 17.69 1.97 -8.93
C ASP A 216 18.23 3.26 -9.61
N PRO A 217 18.39 3.28 -10.95
CA PRO A 217 18.85 4.47 -11.67
C PRO A 217 17.98 5.72 -11.43
N ALA A 218 16.65 5.57 -11.34
CA ALA A 218 15.75 6.69 -11.11
C ALA A 218 15.97 7.29 -9.71
N THR A 219 16.04 6.43 -8.69
CA THR A 219 16.39 6.81 -7.32
C THR A 219 17.74 7.52 -7.22
N ARG A 220 18.78 7.03 -7.90
CA ARG A 220 20.10 7.71 -7.90
C ARG A 220 20.02 9.11 -8.49
N LYS A 221 19.31 9.26 -9.61
CA LYS A 221 19.10 10.55 -10.27
C LYS A 221 18.33 11.51 -9.35
N PHE A 222 17.26 11.04 -8.72
CA PHE A 222 16.49 11.78 -7.72
C PHE A 222 17.38 12.23 -6.55
N ALA A 223 18.16 11.31 -5.97
CA ALA A 223 18.99 11.61 -4.81
C ALA A 223 20.09 12.63 -5.13
N ALA A 224 20.71 12.54 -6.31
CA ALA A 224 21.66 13.54 -6.79
C ALA A 224 20.99 14.91 -6.96
N ALA A 225 19.87 14.97 -7.71
CA ALA A 225 19.16 16.23 -7.97
C ALA A 225 18.65 16.90 -6.68
N LEU A 226 18.20 16.11 -5.71
CA LEU A 226 17.76 16.63 -4.42
C LEU A 226 18.94 17.19 -3.61
N SER A 227 20.07 16.46 -3.59
CA SER A 227 21.28 16.88 -2.87
C SER A 227 21.90 18.14 -3.46
N ASP A 228 21.90 18.27 -4.79
CA ASP A 228 22.44 19.45 -5.49
C ASP A 228 21.68 20.73 -5.16
N GLY A 229 20.39 20.64 -4.84
CA GLY A 229 19.59 21.78 -4.39
C GLY A 229 19.39 21.84 -2.87
N GLY A 230 20.32 21.27 -2.09
CA GLY A 230 20.38 21.45 -0.63
C GLY A 230 19.55 20.48 0.21
N GLY A 231 18.77 19.59 -0.41
CA GLY A 231 18.08 18.52 0.30
C GLY A 231 19.03 17.40 0.73
N ALA A 232 18.56 16.50 1.59
CA ALA A 232 19.36 15.36 2.05
C ALA A 232 18.64 14.03 1.82
N VAL A 233 19.40 13.04 1.35
CA VAL A 233 18.91 11.67 1.19
C VAL A 233 19.77 10.72 2.00
N ARG A 234 19.11 9.86 2.77
CA ARG A 234 19.72 8.78 3.55
C ARG A 234 19.07 7.45 3.22
N THR A 235 19.78 6.38 3.56
CA THR A 235 19.35 5.00 3.31
C THR A 235 19.44 4.15 4.56
N LEU A 236 18.48 3.28 4.78
CA LEU A 236 18.45 2.35 5.91
C LEU A 236 18.34 0.90 5.44
N ALA A 237 19.17 0.03 6.03
CA ALA A 237 19.07 -1.42 5.88
C ALA A 237 18.18 -1.95 6.99
N GLY A 238 16.90 -2.19 6.69
CA GLY A 238 15.90 -2.64 7.65
C GLY A 238 14.48 -2.18 7.28
N PRO A 239 13.44 -2.82 7.85
CA PRO A 239 12.06 -2.42 7.63
C PRO A 239 11.75 -1.11 8.37
N PHE A 240 10.98 -0.24 7.74
CA PHE A 240 10.39 0.94 8.36
C PHE A 240 9.12 1.32 7.60
N GLU A 241 8.21 2.00 8.28
CA GLU A 241 6.93 2.40 7.70
C GLU A 241 7.06 3.63 6.81
N GLY A 242 6.21 3.69 5.77
CA GLY A 242 6.15 4.83 4.87
C GLY A 242 5.43 6.01 5.49
N VAL A 243 5.95 7.23 5.32
CA VAL A 243 5.25 8.46 5.74
C VAL A 243 5.74 9.68 4.95
N ILE A 244 4.84 10.62 4.71
CA ILE A 244 5.17 12.02 4.33
C ILE A 244 4.81 12.90 5.51
N LEU A 245 5.74 13.75 5.94
CA LEU A 245 5.49 14.78 6.94
C LEU A 245 5.77 16.13 6.29
N ILE A 246 4.81 17.05 6.40
CA ILE A 246 4.86 18.36 5.74
C ILE A 246 4.63 19.42 6.82
N ASP A 247 5.57 20.37 6.90
CA ASP A 247 5.59 21.49 7.86
C ASP A 247 5.44 21.07 9.33
N ARG A 248 5.68 19.78 9.63
CA ARG A 248 5.38 19.11 10.91
C ARG A 248 3.92 19.28 11.37
N GLN A 249 3.00 19.50 10.44
CA GLN A 249 1.57 19.72 10.70
C GLN A 249 0.67 18.72 9.99
N VAL A 250 1.15 18.12 8.91
CA VAL A 250 0.41 17.12 8.14
C VAL A 250 1.26 15.87 8.02
N ALA A 251 0.64 14.71 8.26
CA ALA A 251 1.23 13.43 7.90
C ALA A 251 0.34 12.69 6.89
N ILE A 252 0.95 12.07 5.88
CA ILE A 252 0.26 11.16 4.96
C ILE A 252 0.89 9.78 5.13
N VAL A 253 0.09 8.82 5.57
CA VAL A 253 0.51 7.47 5.93
C VAL A 253 -0.20 6.47 5.03
N PRO A 254 0.50 5.56 4.32
CA PRO A 254 -0.14 4.52 3.54
C PRO A 254 -0.74 3.47 4.46
N LEU A 255 -1.83 2.84 4.02
CA LEU A 255 -2.36 1.65 4.68
C LEU A 255 -1.86 0.37 3.97
N GLU A 256 -2.07 -0.79 4.59
CA GLU A 256 -1.67 -2.08 4.02
C GLU A 256 -2.44 -2.37 2.73
N GLU A 257 -3.71 -1.96 2.67
CA GLU A 257 -4.53 -2.06 1.48
C GLU A 257 -4.01 -1.15 0.36
N ALA A 258 -3.94 -1.71 -0.85
CA ALA A 258 -3.47 -0.98 -2.01
C ALA A 258 -4.33 0.28 -2.26
N HIS A 259 -3.66 1.38 -2.57
CA HIS A 259 -4.28 2.67 -2.90
C HIS A 259 -5.07 3.33 -1.76
N LEU A 260 -4.82 2.94 -0.51
CA LEU A 260 -5.39 3.61 0.66
C LEU A 260 -4.31 4.35 1.46
N ALA A 261 -4.66 5.54 1.94
CA ALA A 261 -3.81 6.33 2.84
C ALA A 261 -4.66 7.12 3.83
N VAL A 262 -4.04 7.56 4.92
CA VAL A 262 -4.65 8.45 5.91
C VAL A 262 -3.86 9.76 5.96
N VAL A 263 -4.58 10.87 5.85
CA VAL A 263 -4.07 12.21 6.14
C VAL A 263 -4.34 12.50 7.61
N VAL A 264 -3.31 12.89 8.33
CA VAL A 264 -3.34 13.18 9.76
C VAL A 264 -2.98 14.64 9.98
N HIS A 265 -3.90 15.39 10.59
CA HIS A 265 -3.69 16.77 11.04
C HIS A 265 -3.63 16.88 12.57
N GLN A 266 -3.88 15.80 13.32
CA GLN A 266 -3.76 15.79 14.79
C GLN A 266 -2.33 16.16 15.22
N PRO A 267 -2.09 17.31 15.87
CA PRO A 267 -0.72 17.77 16.18
C PRO A 267 0.09 16.77 17.02
N GLY A 268 -0.56 16.09 17.97
CA GLY A 268 0.10 15.09 18.82
C GLY A 268 0.60 13.87 18.03
N LEU A 269 -0.21 13.39 17.07
CA LEU A 269 0.16 12.27 16.21
C LEU A 269 1.25 12.66 15.22
N VAL A 270 1.14 13.85 14.60
CA VAL A 270 2.16 14.34 13.67
C VAL A 270 3.50 14.52 14.39
N ARG A 271 3.50 15.12 15.59
CA ARG A 271 4.71 15.26 16.41
C ARG A 271 5.35 13.90 16.71
N PHE A 272 4.55 12.90 17.11
CA PHE A 272 5.06 11.55 17.35
C PHE A 272 5.71 10.94 16.09
N MET A 273 5.08 11.07 14.93
CA MET A 273 5.64 10.57 13.67
C MET A 273 6.93 11.30 13.27
N VAL A 274 7.01 12.62 13.49
CA VAL A 274 8.25 13.40 13.32
C VAL A 274 9.36 12.84 14.23
N GLU A 275 9.07 12.55 15.49
CA GLU A 275 10.07 11.97 16.40
C GLU A 275 10.57 10.59 15.94
N VAL A 276 9.67 9.74 15.44
CA VAL A 276 10.03 8.43 14.86
C VAL A 276 10.91 8.62 13.62
N PHE A 277 10.57 9.56 12.75
CA PHE A 277 11.38 9.90 11.58
C PHE A 277 12.77 10.36 12.01
N GLU A 278 12.89 11.30 12.95
CA GLU A 278 14.18 11.85 13.39
C GLU A 278 15.08 10.78 14.05
N ARG A 279 14.50 9.82 14.79
CA ARG A 279 15.24 8.67 15.31
C ARG A 279 15.79 7.80 14.19
N THR A 280 14.96 7.52 13.18
CA THR A 280 15.33 6.73 12.00
C THR A 280 16.38 7.46 11.16
N TRP A 281 16.26 8.77 11.03
CA TRP A 281 17.19 9.65 10.30
C TRP A 281 18.61 9.60 10.87
N ARG A 282 18.74 9.56 12.21
CA ARG A 282 20.05 9.49 12.89
C ARG A 282 20.84 8.22 12.61
N VAL A 283 20.15 7.09 12.40
CA VAL A 283 20.79 5.79 12.13
C VAL A 283 20.93 5.48 10.63
N ALA A 284 20.22 6.20 9.78
CA ALA A 284 20.31 6.05 8.33
C ALA A 284 21.63 6.61 7.78
N LYS A 285 22.12 6.02 6.67
CA LYS A 285 23.40 6.33 6.03
C LYS A 285 23.23 7.29 4.86
N ASP A 286 24.05 8.34 4.78
CA ASP A 286 24.04 9.33 3.70
C ASP A 286 24.13 8.69 2.29
N PHE A 287 23.36 9.25 1.36
CA PHE A 287 23.25 8.78 -0.02
C PHE A 287 22.96 9.94 -0.99
N ALA A 288 24.01 10.57 -1.51
CA ALA A 288 23.91 11.66 -2.49
C ALA A 288 23.88 11.18 -3.95
N GLY A 289 23.27 10.01 -4.22
CA GLY A 289 23.14 9.44 -5.56
C GLY A 289 24.40 8.73 -6.11
N GLN A 290 25.54 8.78 -5.43
CA GLN A 290 26.70 7.94 -5.77
C GLN A 290 26.56 6.54 -5.16
N CYS A 291 26.88 5.51 -5.94
CA CYS A 291 27.03 4.13 -5.47
C CYS A 291 28.49 3.72 -5.68
N ARG A 292 29.28 3.61 -4.60
CA ARG A 292 30.70 3.21 -4.71
C ARG A 292 30.79 1.69 -4.89
N THR A 293 31.75 1.19 -5.67
CA THR A 293 31.98 -0.25 -5.88
C THR A 293 32.24 -1.03 -4.59
N THR A 294 32.86 -0.40 -3.58
CA THR A 294 33.03 -0.94 -2.22
C THR A 294 31.74 -0.97 -1.39
N GLU A 295 30.75 -0.15 -1.73
CA GLU A 295 29.43 -0.17 -1.10
C GLU A 295 28.57 -1.30 -1.67
N VAL A 296 28.76 -1.69 -2.93
CA VAL A 296 28.07 -2.83 -3.55
C VAL A 296 28.41 -4.14 -2.84
N SER A 297 29.68 -4.38 -2.49
CA SER A 297 30.09 -5.59 -1.77
C SER A 297 29.57 -5.62 -0.33
N LYS A 298 29.60 -4.48 0.39
CA LYS A 298 28.94 -4.35 1.71
C LYS A 298 27.43 -4.52 1.61
N LEU A 299 26.79 -4.04 0.55
CA LEU A 299 25.34 -4.19 0.37
C LEU A 299 24.92 -5.63 0.09
N VAL A 300 25.70 -6.37 -0.70
CA VAL A 300 25.45 -7.81 -0.87
C VAL A 300 25.52 -8.51 0.48
N SER A 301 26.45 -8.11 1.35
CA SER A 301 26.55 -8.60 2.72
C SER A 301 25.35 -8.21 3.59
N ASP A 302 24.87 -6.96 3.52
CA ASP A 302 23.71 -6.48 4.29
C ASP A 302 22.40 -7.17 3.84
N VAL A 303 22.21 -7.34 2.52
CA VAL A 303 21.09 -8.10 1.94
C VAL A 303 21.15 -9.57 2.36
N GLN A 304 22.34 -10.20 2.29
CA GLN A 304 22.51 -11.57 2.79
C GLN A 304 22.20 -11.65 4.29
N GLY A 305 22.60 -10.67 5.09
CA GLY A 305 22.28 -10.60 6.53
C GLY A 305 20.77 -10.51 6.79
N ALA A 306 20.06 -9.64 6.08
CA ALA A 306 18.60 -9.53 6.17
C ALA A 306 17.88 -10.82 5.74
N ILE A 307 18.37 -11.49 4.67
CA ILE A 307 17.87 -12.80 4.24
C ILE A 307 18.08 -13.83 5.35
N ILE A 308 19.28 -13.89 5.94
CA ILE A 308 19.63 -14.82 7.02
C ILE A 308 18.70 -14.64 8.23
N GLN A 309 18.42 -13.40 8.63
CA GLN A 309 17.52 -13.11 9.76
C GLN A 309 16.09 -13.59 9.47
N LEU A 310 15.56 -13.27 8.29
CA LEU A 310 14.19 -13.66 7.91
C LEU A 310 14.05 -15.17 7.66
N LEU A 311 15.13 -15.84 7.22
CA LEU A 311 15.21 -17.30 7.16
C LEU A 311 15.16 -17.93 8.55
N ALA A 312 15.86 -17.35 9.53
CA ALA A 312 15.84 -17.81 10.92
C ALA A 312 14.45 -17.63 11.57
N GLU A 313 13.72 -16.58 11.19
CA GLU A 313 12.30 -16.37 11.57
C GLU A 313 11.32 -17.34 10.87
N GLY A 314 11.79 -18.21 9.97
CA GLY A 314 10.97 -19.17 9.25
C GLY A 314 10.09 -18.57 8.14
N LYS A 315 10.40 -17.36 7.65
CA LYS A 315 9.64 -16.72 6.56
C LYS A 315 9.86 -17.45 5.24
N THR A 316 8.89 -17.46 4.33
CA THR A 316 9.03 -18.05 2.98
C THR A 316 9.80 -17.12 2.04
N ASP A 317 10.33 -17.65 0.95
CA ASP A 317 11.16 -16.89 0.00
C ASP A 317 10.37 -15.73 -0.64
N GLU A 318 9.06 -15.91 -0.86
CA GLU A 318 8.15 -14.87 -1.37
C GLU A 318 7.99 -13.72 -0.38
N VAL A 319 7.88 -14.03 0.92
CA VAL A 319 7.80 -13.04 1.99
C VAL A 319 9.14 -12.31 2.15
N ILE A 320 10.26 -13.05 2.10
CA ILE A 320 11.61 -12.48 2.17
C ILE A 320 11.85 -11.54 0.99
N ALA A 321 11.54 -11.96 -0.23
CA ALA A 321 11.72 -11.16 -1.44
C ALA A 321 10.94 -9.84 -1.37
N ARG A 322 9.68 -9.91 -0.94
CA ARG A 322 8.82 -8.73 -0.73
C ARG A 322 9.41 -7.78 0.32
N ARG A 323 9.91 -8.32 1.44
CA ARG A 323 10.40 -7.52 2.56
C ARG A 323 11.75 -6.85 2.31
N ILE A 324 12.58 -7.46 1.47
CA ILE A 324 13.89 -6.92 1.07
C ILE A 324 13.78 -6.03 -0.19
N GLY A 325 12.65 -6.09 -0.89
CA GLY A 325 12.38 -5.26 -2.05
C GLY A 325 13.05 -5.75 -3.34
N VAL A 326 13.16 -7.07 -3.52
CA VAL A 326 13.76 -7.71 -4.71
C VAL A 326 12.80 -8.72 -5.32
N SER A 327 13.04 -9.13 -6.58
CA SER A 327 12.25 -10.20 -7.21
C SER A 327 12.44 -11.53 -6.48
N VAL A 328 11.43 -12.42 -6.51
CA VAL A 328 11.55 -13.77 -5.92
C VAL A 328 12.72 -14.55 -6.54
N ARG A 329 12.99 -14.34 -7.84
CA ARG A 329 14.15 -14.94 -8.53
C ARG A 329 15.47 -14.44 -7.96
N THR A 330 15.60 -13.13 -7.75
CA THR A 330 16.79 -12.49 -7.16
C THR A 330 17.01 -12.95 -5.72
N CYS A 331 15.93 -13.01 -4.93
CA CYS A 331 15.94 -13.53 -3.57
C CYS A 331 16.45 -14.97 -3.53
N ARG A 332 15.88 -15.86 -4.35
CA ARG A 332 16.30 -17.27 -4.44
C ARG A 332 17.76 -17.42 -4.88
N HIS A 333 18.25 -16.55 -5.76
CA HIS A 333 19.66 -16.54 -6.14
C HIS A 333 20.57 -16.21 -4.94
N HIS A 334 20.23 -15.20 -4.14
CA HIS A 334 20.98 -14.88 -2.91
C HIS A 334 20.90 -16.01 -1.88
N ILE A 335 19.73 -16.63 -1.70
CA ILE A 335 19.55 -17.78 -0.82
C ILE A 335 20.43 -18.95 -1.27
N ALA A 336 20.44 -19.29 -2.57
CA ALA A 336 21.29 -20.35 -3.11
C ALA A 336 22.78 -20.10 -2.81
N LYS A 337 23.22 -18.84 -2.98
CA LYS A 337 24.60 -18.46 -2.64
C LYS A 337 24.91 -18.63 -1.15
N ILE A 338 23.97 -18.31 -0.26
CA ILE A 338 24.10 -18.55 1.19
C ILE A 338 24.18 -20.05 1.50
N TYR A 339 23.38 -20.88 0.81
CA TYR A 339 23.45 -22.34 0.92
C TYR A 339 24.83 -22.87 0.53
N ASP A 340 25.37 -22.39 -0.59
CA ASP A 340 26.68 -22.80 -1.11
C ASP A 340 27.82 -22.35 -0.18
N GLU A 341 27.77 -21.09 0.29
CA GLU A 341 28.77 -20.51 1.20
C GLU A 341 28.80 -21.23 2.57
N LEU A 342 27.65 -21.69 3.07
CA LEU A 342 27.55 -22.41 4.35
C LEU A 342 27.55 -23.94 4.20
N GLY A 343 27.55 -24.48 2.98
CA GLY A 343 27.50 -25.91 2.71
C GLY A 343 26.22 -26.61 3.19
N ALA A 344 25.11 -25.87 3.31
CA ALA A 344 23.84 -26.42 3.75
C ALA A 344 23.16 -27.20 2.61
N ARG A 345 22.40 -28.25 2.93
CA ARG A 345 21.63 -29.05 1.95
C ARG A 345 20.13 -29.03 2.20
N SER A 346 19.69 -28.45 3.31
CA SER A 346 18.28 -28.26 3.63
C SER A 346 18.07 -27.00 4.46
N ARG A 347 16.85 -26.46 4.45
CA ARG A 347 16.47 -25.24 5.18
C ARG A 347 16.68 -25.39 6.68
N PHE A 348 16.40 -26.59 7.20
CA PHE A 348 16.66 -26.94 8.59
C PHE A 348 18.17 -26.93 8.90
N GLN A 349 18.98 -27.56 8.06
CA GLN A 349 20.44 -27.58 8.23
C GLN A 349 21.03 -26.16 8.16
N LEU A 350 20.54 -25.34 7.23
CA LEU A 350 20.94 -23.94 7.11
C LEU A 350 20.64 -23.14 8.40
N GLY A 351 19.45 -23.32 8.97
CA GLY A 351 19.08 -22.68 10.25
C GLY A 351 19.99 -23.09 11.41
N VAL A 352 20.33 -24.38 11.52
CA VAL A 352 21.27 -24.87 12.55
C VAL A 352 22.68 -24.31 12.35
N MET A 353 23.14 -24.20 11.10
CA MET A 353 24.46 -23.65 10.77
C MET A 353 24.55 -22.15 11.07
N ILE A 354 23.52 -21.38 10.70
CA ILE A 354 23.40 -19.94 11.01
C ILE A 354 23.43 -19.70 12.52
N ALA A 355 22.73 -20.54 13.31
CA ALA A 355 22.73 -20.43 14.77
C ALA A 355 24.10 -20.77 15.39
N ARG A 356 24.87 -21.68 14.78
CA ARG A 356 26.19 -22.11 15.29
C ARG A 356 27.35 -21.23 14.84
N SER A 357 27.22 -20.54 13.72
CA SER A 357 28.30 -19.73 13.13
C SER A 357 28.41 -18.33 13.71
N GLY A 358 27.50 -17.94 14.61
CA GLY A 358 27.43 -16.58 15.15
C GLY A 358 27.05 -15.52 14.11
N LEU A 359 26.63 -15.92 12.89
CA LEU A 359 26.27 -14.97 11.84
C LEU A 359 25.06 -14.11 12.24
N LEU A 360 24.13 -14.63 13.05
CA LEU A 360 23.03 -13.82 13.60
C LEU A 360 23.55 -12.72 14.54
N GLU A 361 24.58 -12.99 15.34
CA GLU A 361 25.19 -12.01 16.24
C GLU A 361 26.04 -11.00 15.48
N GLN A 362 26.68 -11.38 14.38
CA GLN A 362 27.43 -10.45 13.50
C GLN A 362 26.50 -9.55 12.66
N VAL A 363 25.34 -10.06 12.26
CA VAL A 363 24.29 -9.28 11.59
C VAL A 363 23.59 -8.33 12.58
N GLN A 364 23.42 -8.74 13.84
CA GLN A 364 22.88 -7.88 14.91
C GLN A 364 23.91 -6.85 15.42
N ASN A 365 25.20 -7.20 15.42
CA ASN A 365 26.32 -6.34 15.80
C ASN A 365 27.10 -5.87 14.56
N GLY A 366 26.45 -5.14 13.64
CA GLY A 366 27.18 -4.36 12.62
C GLY A 366 28.28 -3.50 13.28
N PRO A 367 29.32 -3.04 12.54
CA PRO A 367 30.72 -2.83 13.00
C PRO A 367 30.97 -1.67 14.01
N HIS A 368 30.11 -1.53 15.01
CA HIS A 368 30.24 -0.67 16.17
C HIS A 368 30.23 -1.52 17.44
N GLY A 369 31.08 -2.54 17.49
CA GLY A 369 31.60 -3.07 18.74
C GLY A 369 32.91 -2.35 19.04
N CYS A 370 32.84 -1.22 19.76
CA CYS A 370 34.03 -0.61 20.33
C CYS A 370 34.62 -1.55 21.39
N GLU A 371 35.94 -1.61 21.46
CA GLU A 371 36.78 -2.55 22.22
C GLU A 371 36.34 -2.77 23.68
N ALA A 372 36.32 -4.04 24.09
CA ALA A 372 36.71 -4.44 25.45
C ALA A 372 37.06 -5.94 25.50
N GLY A 373 38.32 -6.25 25.83
CA GLY A 373 38.62 -7.39 26.70
C GLY A 373 39.28 -8.63 26.10
N ALA A 374 40.62 -8.56 26.01
CA ALA A 374 41.56 -9.60 26.44
C ALA A 374 41.66 -10.95 25.70
N VAL A 375 42.79 -11.07 25.00
CA VAL A 375 43.60 -12.28 24.83
C VAL A 375 43.60 -13.15 26.10
N ARG A 376 43.28 -14.45 25.95
CA ARG A 376 44.00 -15.52 26.65
C ARG A 376 43.93 -16.83 25.86
N SER A 377 45.13 -17.25 25.45
CA SER A 377 45.53 -18.60 25.10
C SER A 377 45.19 -19.61 26.20
N LEU A 378 44.92 -20.86 25.80
CA LEU A 378 45.20 -22.13 26.51
C LEU A 378 44.81 -23.28 25.55
N THR A 379 45.74 -23.77 24.71
CA THR A 379 46.41 -25.08 24.84
C THR A 379 45.48 -26.26 25.14
N ALA A 380 45.26 -27.12 24.13
CA ALA A 380 44.84 -28.50 24.30
C ALA A 380 46.08 -29.39 24.48
N THR A 381 46.12 -30.11 25.60
CA THR A 381 46.62 -31.50 25.65
C THR A 381 45.44 -32.39 25.28
#